data_AF-E2BRZ3-F1
#
_entry.id   AF-E2BRZ3-F1
#
_cell.length_a   1.000
_cell.length_b   1.000
_cell.length_c   1.000
_cell.angle_alpha   90.00
_cell.angle_beta   90.00
_cell.angle_gamma   90.00
#
_symmetry.space_group_name_H-M   'P 1'
#
loop_
_entity.id
_entity.type
_entity.pdbx_description
1 polymer ?
#
loop_
_entity_poly.entity_id
_entity_poly.type
_entity_poly.pdbx_seq_one_letter_code
_entity_poly.pdbx_strand_id
1 'polypeptide(L)'
;GLFDVMNTPYDRNEWRLFIDGSKYSLKAALLHNGNEKPSIPIAHAVQTKECYDTMRKILAKIKYNEHQWKICGDLKVIGLLIGMQSGFTKFCCFLCLWDSRAIDHHYVRKDWPSRSNYEPGKQNVSSAPLVN
;
A
#
# COMPACT_ATOMS: atom_id res chain seq x y z
N GLY A 1 5.62 5.88 24.65
CA GLY A 1 5.38 5.71 23.19
C GLY A 1 5.40 7.05 22.48
N LEU A 2 5.39 7.08 21.15
CA LEU A 2 5.41 8.33 20.36
C LEU A 2 4.29 9.31 20.76
N PHE A 3 3.07 8.79 20.93
CA PHE A 3 1.89 9.58 21.33
C PHE A 3 1.96 10.13 22.75
N ASP A 4 2.56 9.38 23.69
CA ASP A 4 2.78 9.85 25.05
C ASP A 4 3.73 11.05 25.08
N VAL A 5 4.79 11.04 24.26
CA VAL A 5 5.74 12.16 24.14
C VAL A 5 5.08 13.40 23.54
N MET A 6 4.12 13.22 22.65
CA MET A 6 3.33 14.32 22.07
C MET A 6 2.16 14.75 22.97
N ASN A 7 2.01 14.17 24.16
CA ASN A 7 0.91 14.42 25.09
C ASN A 7 -0.48 14.35 24.41
N THR A 8 -0.66 13.37 23.52
CA THR A 8 -1.88 13.17 22.74
C THR A 8 -2.38 11.75 22.95
N PRO A 9 -3.68 11.52 23.25
CA PRO A 9 -4.22 10.17 23.37
C PRO A 9 -4.08 9.42 22.04
N TYR A 10 -3.66 8.16 22.13
CA TYR A 10 -3.55 7.28 20.96
C TYR A 10 -4.87 6.55 20.71
N ASP A 11 -5.47 6.80 19.56
CA ASP A 11 -6.53 5.96 18.99
C ASP A 11 -6.17 5.60 17.55
N ARG A 12 -5.94 4.31 17.28
CA ARG A 12 -5.66 3.81 15.93
C ARG A 12 -6.70 4.18 14.88
N ASN A 13 -7.96 4.37 15.27
CA ASN A 13 -9.06 4.66 14.35
C ASN A 13 -9.07 6.13 13.90
N GLU A 14 -8.36 7.01 14.60
CA GLU A 14 -8.18 8.42 14.20
C GLU A 14 -7.07 8.61 13.17
N TRP A 15 -6.24 7.59 12.92
CA TRP A 15 -5.06 7.71 12.06
C TRP A 15 -5.09 6.71 10.89
N ARG A 16 -4.60 7.17 9.74
CA ARG A 16 -4.30 6.33 8.58
C ARG A 16 -2.82 6.37 8.27
N LEU A 17 -2.28 5.22 7.89
CA LEU A 17 -0.90 5.05 7.47
C LEU A 17 -0.78 5.47 6.00
N PHE A 18 -0.05 6.56 5.76
CA PHE A 18 0.36 6.96 4.43
C PHE A 18 1.76 6.43 4.14
N ILE A 19 1.93 5.75 3.00
CA ILE A 19 3.23 5.35 2.49
C ILE A 19 3.41 5.92 1.09
N ASP A 20 4.52 6.60 0.87
CA ASP A 20 4.86 7.23 -0.40
C ASP A 20 6.32 7.00 -0.75
N GLY A 21 6.54 6.55 -1.98
CA GLY A 21 7.84 6.22 -2.52
C GLY A 21 8.24 7.16 -3.65
N SER A 22 9.48 7.62 -3.62
CA SER A 22 10.15 8.25 -4.75
C SER A 22 11.25 7.33 -5.29
N LYS A 23 11.92 7.73 -6.38
CA LYS A 23 13.10 7.01 -6.89
C LYS A 23 14.20 6.83 -5.84
N TYR A 24 14.29 7.73 -4.87
CA TYR A 24 15.44 7.81 -3.95
C TYR A 24 15.08 7.62 -2.48
N SER A 25 13.81 7.71 -2.11
CA SER A 25 13.39 7.62 -0.71
C SER A 25 12.00 7.04 -0.58
N LEU A 26 11.76 6.39 0.55
CA LEU A 26 10.46 5.87 0.95
C LEU A 26 10.11 6.48 2.30
N LYS A 27 8.88 6.99 2.42
CA LYS A 27 8.40 7.69 3.61
C LYS A 27 7.12 7.02 4.08
N ALA A 28 6.96 6.96 5.40
CA ALA A 28 5.70 6.60 6.02
C ALA A 28 5.31 7.65 7.06
N ALA A 29 4.05 8.07 7.03
CA ALA A 29 3.50 9.05 7.95
C ALA A 29 2.11 8.62 8.42
N LEU A 30 1.74 8.99 9.64
CA LEU A 30 0.36 8.92 10.10
C LEU A 30 -0.34 10.21 9.73
N LEU A 31 -1.50 10.09 9.09
CA LEU A 31 -2.39 11.21 8.78
C LEU A 31 -3.60 11.12 9.68
N HIS A 32 -3.99 12.23 10.31
CA HIS A 32 -5.22 12.28 11.08
C HIS A 32 -6.43 12.27 10.15
N ASN A 33 -7.46 11.51 10.50
CA ASN A 33 -8.72 11.51 9.78
C ASN A 33 -9.36 12.89 9.89
N GLY A 34 -9.87 13.44 8.78
CA GLY A 34 -10.35 14.82 8.73
C GLY A 34 -9.25 15.90 8.71
N ASN A 35 -7.96 15.51 8.74
CA ASN A 35 -6.80 16.42 8.73
C ASN A 35 -6.81 17.47 9.87
N GLU A 36 -7.45 17.16 11.00
CA GLU A 36 -7.57 18.07 12.15
C GLU A 36 -6.25 18.22 12.92
N LYS A 37 -5.38 17.20 12.88
CA LYS A 37 -4.05 17.18 13.50
C LYS A 37 -2.95 17.09 12.43
N PRO A 38 -1.74 17.63 12.68
CA PRO A 38 -0.63 17.53 11.74
C PRO A 38 -0.23 16.08 11.48
N SER A 39 0.37 15.84 10.31
CA SER A 39 0.91 14.53 9.98
C SER A 39 2.13 14.20 10.84
N ILE A 40 2.25 12.92 11.23
CA ILE A 40 3.35 12.45 12.08
C ILE A 40 4.23 11.53 11.23
N PRO A 41 5.48 11.92 10.89
CA PRO A 41 6.40 11.02 10.20
C PRO A 41 6.82 9.88 11.14
N ILE A 42 6.65 8.63 10.68
CA ILE A 42 6.96 7.43 11.49
C ILE A 42 8.07 6.55 10.88
N ALA A 43 8.36 6.71 9.59
CA ALA A 43 9.51 6.08 8.96
C ALA A 43 10.04 6.90 7.78
N HIS A 44 11.36 6.88 7.62
CA HIS A 44 12.05 7.46 6.49
C HIS A 44 13.23 6.55 6.11
N ALA A 45 13.28 6.15 4.84
CA ALA A 45 14.37 5.37 4.29
C ALA A 45 14.92 6.05 3.03
N VAL A 46 16.23 6.31 3.02
CA VAL A 46 16.94 6.88 1.86
C VAL A 46 17.58 5.77 1.02
N GLN A 47 17.85 6.07 -0.24
CA GLN A 47 18.47 5.15 -1.23
C GLN A 47 17.76 3.79 -1.30
N THR A 48 16.45 3.79 -1.04
CA THR A 48 15.67 2.57 -0.90
C THR A 48 14.66 2.50 -2.03
N LYS A 49 14.68 1.36 -2.75
CA LYS A 49 13.73 1.09 -3.82
C LYS A 49 12.37 0.69 -3.22
N GLU A 50 11.33 1.22 -3.82
CA GLU A 50 9.97 0.77 -3.58
C GLU A 50 9.76 -0.63 -4.19
N CYS A 51 9.82 -1.65 -3.32
CA CYS A 51 9.58 -3.04 -3.66
C CYS A 51 8.98 -3.78 -2.46
N TYR A 52 8.48 -4.99 -2.72
CA TYR A 52 7.81 -5.83 -1.71
C TYR A 52 8.65 -6.02 -0.43
N ASP A 53 9.93 -6.36 -0.57
CA ASP A 53 10.81 -6.58 0.57
C ASP A 53 11.03 -5.34 1.43
N THR A 54 11.13 -4.17 0.79
CA THR A 54 11.22 -2.90 1.48
C THR A 54 9.94 -2.63 2.27
N MET A 55 8.77 -2.79 1.65
CA MET A 55 7.48 -2.58 2.31
C MET A 55 7.35 -3.48 3.53
N ARG A 56 7.68 -4.76 3.40
CA ARG A 56 7.70 -5.72 4.50
C ARG A 56 8.60 -5.26 5.65
N LYS A 57 9.80 -4.77 5.34
CA LYS A 57 10.74 -4.26 6.37
C LYS A 57 10.19 -3.04 7.09
N ILE A 58 9.59 -2.08 6.37
CA ILE A 58 9.02 -0.88 6.99
C ILE A 58 7.84 -1.25 7.88
N LEU A 59 6.90 -2.07 7.39
CA LEU A 59 5.74 -2.51 8.18
C LEU A 59 6.16 -3.23 9.46
N ALA A 60 7.20 -4.06 9.41
CA ALA A 60 7.76 -4.72 10.59
C ALA A 60 8.37 -3.71 11.58
N LYS A 61 9.10 -2.69 11.09
CA LYS A 61 9.74 -1.67 11.93
C LYS A 61 8.75 -0.75 12.61
N ILE A 62 7.66 -0.37 11.93
CA ILE A 62 6.58 0.42 12.52
C ILE A 62 5.55 -0.44 13.28
N LYS A 63 5.82 -1.74 13.42
CA LYS A 63 4.95 -2.71 14.12
C LYS A 63 3.50 -2.65 13.62
N TYR A 64 3.32 -2.60 12.30
CA TYR A 64 2.00 -2.45 11.67
C TYR A 64 0.98 -3.46 12.22
N ASN A 65 1.41 -4.70 12.50
CA ASN A 65 0.51 -5.74 13.00
C ASN A 65 -0.13 -5.43 14.36
N GLU A 66 0.48 -4.59 15.19
CA GLU A 66 -0.06 -4.15 16.49
C GLU A 66 -1.14 -3.06 16.31
N HIS A 67 -1.02 -2.26 15.24
CA HIS A 67 -1.81 -1.05 15.06
C HIS A 67 -2.88 -1.16 13.97
N GLN A 68 -2.62 -1.92 12.91
CA GLN A 68 -3.54 -2.24 11.82
C GLN A 68 -4.26 -0.98 11.30
N TRP A 69 -3.52 0.11 11.11
CA TRP A 69 -4.05 1.36 10.58
C TRP A 69 -4.61 1.14 9.17
N LYS A 70 -5.64 1.91 8.80
CA LYS A 70 -6.06 2.01 7.40
C LYS A 70 -4.91 2.55 6.57
N ILE A 71 -4.63 1.95 5.43
CA ILE A 71 -3.51 2.36 4.56
C ILE A 71 -4.03 3.26 3.45
N CYS A 72 -3.28 4.32 3.16
CA CYS A 72 -3.40 5.07 1.92
C CYS A 72 -2.02 5.25 1.28
N GLY A 73 -1.99 5.35 -0.04
CA GLY A 73 -0.78 5.46 -0.82
C GLY A 73 -1.14 5.51 -2.30
N ASP A 74 -0.15 5.68 -3.16
CA ASP A 74 -0.35 5.53 -4.59
C ASP A 74 -0.70 4.08 -4.97
N LEU A 75 -1.17 3.89 -6.21
CA LEU A 75 -1.61 2.57 -6.70
C LEU A 75 -0.49 1.51 -6.68
N LYS A 76 0.77 1.93 -6.84
CA LYS A 76 1.92 1.03 -6.89
C LYS A 76 2.26 0.53 -5.50
N VAL A 77 2.24 1.41 -4.49
CA VAL A 77 2.39 1.03 -3.08
C VAL A 77 1.29 0.04 -2.67
N ILE A 78 0.02 0.34 -2.98
CA ILE A 78 -1.09 -0.56 -2.67
C ILE A 78 -0.91 -1.92 -3.37
N GLY A 79 -0.54 -1.92 -4.65
CA GLY A 79 -0.23 -3.14 -5.40
C GLY A 79 0.90 -3.96 -4.79
N LEU A 80 1.97 -3.33 -4.29
CA LEU A 80 3.05 -4.03 -3.61
C LEU A 80 2.60 -4.63 -2.27
N LEU A 81 1.77 -3.92 -1.51
CA LEU A 81 1.29 -4.36 -0.20
C LEU A 81 0.40 -5.59 -0.29
N ILE A 82 -0.38 -5.74 -1.36
CA ILE A 82 -1.21 -6.92 -1.60
C ILE A 82 -0.48 -8.01 -2.41
N GLY A 83 0.82 -7.83 -2.68
CA GLY A 83 1.68 -8.83 -3.31
C GLY A 83 1.61 -8.91 -4.83
N MET A 84 1.11 -7.86 -5.51
CA MET A 84 1.11 -7.80 -6.96
C MET A 84 2.52 -7.70 -7.55
N GLN A 85 2.70 -8.33 -8.70
CA GLN A 85 3.89 -8.21 -9.50
C GLN A 85 3.97 -6.80 -10.13
N SER A 86 5.08 -6.11 -9.89
CA SER A 86 5.39 -4.83 -10.52
C SER A 86 5.73 -4.99 -12.02
N GLY A 87 5.51 -3.93 -12.79
CA GLY A 87 5.87 -3.86 -14.22
C GLY A 87 4.64 -3.94 -15.13
N PHE A 88 4.88 -4.16 -16.42
CA PHE A 88 3.82 -4.24 -17.43
C PHE A 88 3.22 -5.64 -17.48
N THR A 89 2.33 -5.94 -16.52
CA THR A 89 1.71 -7.25 -16.34
C THR A 89 0.31 -7.32 -16.95
N LYS A 90 -0.17 -8.53 -17.23
CA LYS A 90 -1.47 -8.76 -17.88
C LYS A 90 -2.63 -8.26 -16.99
N PHE A 91 -2.64 -8.67 -15.73
CA PHE A 91 -3.65 -8.32 -14.74
C PHE A 91 -3.06 -7.36 -13.70
N CYS A 92 -2.76 -6.13 -14.12
CA CYS A 92 -2.06 -5.14 -13.30
C CYS A 92 -2.96 -4.41 -12.29
N CYS A 93 -4.28 -4.52 -12.40
CA CYS A 93 -5.22 -3.90 -11.48
C CYS A 93 -5.43 -4.77 -10.23
N PHE A 94 -5.42 -4.13 -9.06
CA PHE A 94 -5.73 -4.78 -7.80
C PHE A 94 -7.23 -4.92 -7.55
N LEU A 95 -8.06 -4.01 -8.08
CA LEU A 95 -9.52 -4.06 -7.85
C LEU A 95 -10.24 -5.03 -8.79
N CYS A 96 -9.71 -5.23 -10.00
CA CYS A 96 -10.37 -6.02 -11.03
C CYS A 96 -9.36 -6.76 -11.91
N LEU A 97 -9.88 -7.72 -12.69
CA LEU A 97 -9.14 -8.50 -13.67
C LEU A 97 -9.09 -7.79 -15.02
N TRP A 98 -8.73 -6.49 -15.00
CA TRP A 98 -8.50 -5.72 -16.22
C TRP A 98 -7.33 -6.32 -17.00
N ASP A 99 -7.59 -6.70 -18.26
CA ASP A 99 -6.61 -7.33 -19.13
C ASP A 99 -5.88 -6.28 -19.97
N SER A 100 -4.66 -5.93 -19.56
CA SER A 100 -3.81 -4.95 -20.25
C SER A 100 -3.44 -5.34 -21.68
N ARG A 101 -3.67 -6.60 -22.07
CA ARG A 101 -3.36 -7.13 -23.41
C ARG A 101 -4.58 -7.18 -24.32
N ALA A 102 -5.79 -6.97 -23.79
CA ALA A 102 -7.04 -7.00 -24.53
C ALA A 102 -7.32 -5.66 -25.25
N ILE A 103 -6.43 -5.27 -26.18
CA ILE A 103 -6.41 -3.96 -26.85
C ILE A 103 -7.78 -3.61 -27.44
N ASP A 104 -8.42 -4.56 -28.12
CA ASP A 104 -9.73 -4.38 -28.77
C ASP A 104 -10.86 -4.07 -27.77
N HIS A 105 -10.67 -4.42 -26.49
CA HIS A 105 -11.67 -4.26 -25.44
C HIS A 105 -11.39 -3.06 -24.51
N HIS A 106 -10.23 -2.40 -24.59
CA HIS A 106 -9.82 -1.37 -23.62
C HIS A 106 -10.79 -0.19 -23.49
N TYR A 107 -11.37 0.24 -24.61
CA TYR A 107 -12.28 1.39 -24.64
C TYR A 107 -13.75 1.00 -24.86
N VAL A 108 -14.01 -0.29 -25.08
CA VAL A 108 -15.36 -0.84 -25.29
C VAL A 108 -15.91 -1.42 -23.99
N ARG A 109 -15.07 -2.14 -23.24
CA ARG A 109 -15.45 -2.81 -22.01
C ARG A 109 -15.16 -1.94 -20.80
N LYS A 110 -16.22 -1.48 -20.15
CA LYS A 110 -16.15 -0.71 -18.88
C LYS A 110 -16.03 -1.64 -17.67
N ASP A 111 -16.82 -2.71 -17.66
CA ASP A 111 -16.92 -3.60 -16.51
C ASP A 111 -16.02 -4.82 -16.66
N TRP A 112 -14.98 -4.87 -15.83
CA TRP A 112 -14.07 -6.00 -15.72
C TRP A 112 -14.40 -6.83 -14.47
N PRO A 113 -14.20 -8.16 -14.49
CA PRO A 113 -14.52 -8.98 -13.33
C PRO A 113 -13.75 -8.49 -12.10
N SER A 114 -14.43 -8.35 -10.97
CA SER A 114 -13.78 -7.95 -9.72
C SER A 114 -12.72 -8.98 -9.32
N ARG A 115 -11.62 -8.51 -8.74
CA ARG A 115 -10.60 -9.39 -8.18
C ARG A 115 -11.01 -9.73 -6.75
N SER A 116 -11.31 -11.01 -6.51
CA SER A 116 -11.73 -11.50 -5.19
C SER A 116 -10.59 -12.07 -4.35
N ASN A 117 -9.46 -12.42 -4.96
CA ASN A 117 -8.38 -13.15 -4.29
C ASN A 117 -6.99 -12.73 -4.78
N TYR A 118 -6.02 -12.88 -3.89
CA TYR A 118 -4.61 -12.53 -4.10
C TYR A 118 -3.70 -13.75 -3.85
N GLU A 119 -4.00 -14.86 -4.53
CA GLU A 119 -3.20 -16.08 -4.44
C GLU A 119 -1.90 -15.95 -5.25
N PRO A 120 -0.72 -16.15 -4.63
CA PRO A 120 0.55 -16.14 -5.33
C PRO A 120 0.58 -17.10 -6.51
N GLY A 121 1.12 -16.66 -7.64
CA GLY A 121 1.18 -17.41 -8.90
C GLY A 121 -0.06 -17.27 -9.79
N LYS A 122 -1.15 -16.66 -9.31
CA LYS A 122 -2.35 -16.40 -10.11
C LYS A 122 -2.47 -14.92 -10.46
N GLN A 123 -2.96 -14.63 -11.67
CA GLN A 123 -3.41 -13.29 -12.08
C GLN A 123 -2.43 -12.15 -11.71
N ASN A 124 -1.13 -12.39 -11.91
CA ASN A 124 -0.03 -11.47 -11.63
C ASN A 124 0.19 -11.10 -10.15
N VAL A 125 -0.22 -11.97 -9.23
CA VAL A 125 0.21 -11.92 -7.83
C VAL A 125 1.50 -12.73 -7.69
N SER A 126 2.56 -12.11 -7.18
CA SER A 126 3.88 -12.76 -7.01
C SER A 126 4.14 -13.19 -5.57
N SER A 127 3.52 -12.53 -4.61
CA SER A 127 3.79 -12.70 -3.18
C SER A 127 2.50 -12.70 -2.39
N ALA A 128 2.52 -13.23 -1.17
CA ALA A 128 1.39 -13.10 -0.25
C ALA A 128 1.15 -11.63 0.12
N PRO A 129 -0.10 -11.21 0.42
CA PRO A 129 -0.36 -9.89 0.97
C PRO A 129 0.41 -9.66 2.28
N LEU A 130 0.94 -8.45 2.45
CA LEU A 130 1.60 -7.97 3.67
C LEU A 130 0.60 -7.38 4.68
N VAL A 131 -0.62 -7.10 4.21
CA VAL A 131 -1.68 -6.41 4.94
C VAL A 131 -2.99 -7.17 4.69
N ASN A 132 -3.86 -7.19 5.70
CA ASN A 132 -5.15 -7.87 5.66
C ASN A 132 -6.27 -6.97 5.14
#